data_AF-A0A835Z5P3-F1
#
_entry.id   AF-A0A835Z5P3-F1
#
_cell.length_a   1.000
_cell.length_b   1.000
_cell.length_c   1.000
_cell.angle_alpha   90.00
_cell.angle_beta   90.00
_cell.angle_gamma   90.00
#
_symmetry.space_group_name_H-M   'P 1'
#
loop_
_entity.id
_entity.type
_entity.pdbx_description
1 polymer ?
#
loop_
_entity_poly.entity_id
_entity_poly.type
_entity_poly.pdbx_seq_one_letter_code
_entity_poly.pdbx_strand_id
1 'polypeptide(L)'
;VAILTGFPCLLDHDPPTETDGPLGAFVIARCCAALGKRVIVLTDDASAEVLMAAAAGCGVAGAQLSLEAFPPAAEWDDTDEERLLEVAVAADVVVAIERPGPASDGCYYTMTGRDMGEVVAPIDRLLELVSTKQKHVHTIGIGDGGNEASHVGMGKVRDAILASAAVPSAELITCVTPADHLIVCSVSNWGGYALAAAAAAVACVRGAVAGPAEAAATMLPDEAQETAMLTRMVEAGARDGITGAAELSVDGMPLEASLQVLRDLRATLSTAKLALPPPPPPSQPPQQPEQQRPSS
;
A
#
# COMPACT_ATOMS: atom_id res chain seq x y z
N VAL A 1 -2.31 13.12 0.92
CA VAL A 1 -1.81 11.77 0.56
C VAL A 1 -3.01 10.86 0.59
N ALA A 2 -3.30 10.16 -0.49
CA ALA A 2 -4.33 9.13 -0.50
C ALA A 2 -3.65 7.76 -0.33
N ILE A 3 -4.18 6.92 0.55
CA ILE A 3 -3.67 5.57 0.80
C ILE A 3 -4.83 4.60 0.55
N LEU A 4 -4.66 3.64 -0.35
CA LEU A 4 -5.63 2.58 -0.62
C LEU A 4 -5.13 1.31 0.04
N THR A 5 -5.98 0.65 0.83
CA THR A 5 -5.63 -0.60 1.50
C THR A 5 -6.89 -1.38 1.88
N GLY A 6 -6.71 -2.63 2.27
CA GLY A 6 -7.77 -3.58 2.50
C GLY A 6 -7.81 -4.59 1.37
N PHE A 7 -7.78 -5.86 1.75
CA PHE A 7 -7.81 -6.99 0.84
C PHE A 7 -8.84 -7.99 1.37
N PRO A 8 -10.07 -8.00 0.82
CA PRO A 8 -11.13 -8.90 1.27
C PRO A 8 -10.97 -10.33 0.69
N CYS A 9 -9.83 -11.00 0.93
CA CYS A 9 -9.49 -12.30 0.34
C CYS A 9 -10.11 -13.51 1.06
N LEU A 10 -10.54 -13.34 2.30
CA LEU A 10 -11.04 -14.43 3.16
C LEU A 10 -12.54 -14.62 2.97
N LEU A 11 -12.95 -14.90 1.73
CA LEU A 11 -14.34 -14.91 1.25
C LEU A 11 -15.30 -15.88 1.98
N ASP A 12 -14.79 -16.78 2.82
CA ASP A 12 -15.60 -17.68 3.65
C ASP A 12 -15.87 -17.12 5.07
N HIS A 13 -15.42 -15.89 5.32
CA HIS A 13 -15.52 -15.18 6.59
C HIS A 13 -16.18 -13.81 6.43
N ASP A 14 -16.76 -13.32 7.54
CA ASP A 14 -17.38 -12.01 7.64
C ASP A 14 -16.83 -11.30 8.90
N PRO A 15 -16.11 -10.17 8.77
CA PRO A 15 -15.66 -9.57 7.51
C PRO A 15 -14.60 -10.44 6.79
N PRO A 16 -14.50 -10.38 5.44
CA PRO A 16 -13.52 -11.16 4.66
C PRO A 16 -12.10 -10.56 4.67
N THR A 17 -11.77 -9.76 5.69
CA THR A 17 -10.60 -8.87 5.70
C THR A 17 -9.38 -9.53 6.34
N GLU A 18 -8.23 -9.45 5.68
CA GLU A 18 -6.96 -9.93 6.23
C GLU A 18 -6.23 -8.88 7.09
N THR A 19 -5.16 -9.31 7.76
CA THR A 19 -4.32 -8.45 8.62
C THR A 19 -3.18 -7.74 7.89
N ASP A 20 -2.83 -8.15 6.67
CA ASP A 20 -1.82 -7.47 5.87
C ASP A 20 -2.37 -6.27 5.09
N GLY A 21 -1.56 -5.20 5.01
CA GLY A 21 -1.94 -3.91 4.43
C GLY A 21 -2.27 -2.80 5.44
N PRO A 22 -3.36 -2.93 6.25
CA PRO A 22 -3.83 -1.85 7.11
C PRO A 22 -2.77 -1.33 8.09
N LEU A 23 -1.96 -2.19 8.71
CA LEU A 23 -0.95 -1.74 9.67
C LEU A 23 0.09 -0.84 8.98
N GLY A 24 0.63 -1.27 7.84
CA GLY A 24 1.55 -0.49 7.01
C GLY A 24 0.94 0.81 6.52
N ALA A 25 -0.33 0.78 6.09
CA ALA A 25 -1.07 1.96 5.66
C ALA A 25 -1.15 3.01 6.78
N PHE A 26 -1.50 2.59 8.00
CA PHE A 26 -1.59 3.50 9.14
C PHE A 26 -0.23 3.97 9.65
N VAL A 27 0.84 3.20 9.47
CA VAL A 27 2.21 3.67 9.72
C VAL A 27 2.64 4.74 8.70
N ILE A 28 2.31 4.57 7.41
CA ILE A 28 2.51 5.61 6.39
C ILE A 28 1.68 6.86 6.73
N ALA A 29 0.41 6.67 7.13
CA ALA A 29 -0.47 7.76 7.52
C ALA A 29 0.09 8.55 8.70
N ARG A 30 0.60 7.87 9.73
CA ARG A 30 1.26 8.49 10.88
C ARG A 30 2.48 9.31 10.48
N CYS A 31 3.34 8.74 9.65
CA CYS A 31 4.51 9.44 9.12
C CYS A 31 4.11 10.71 8.36
N CYS A 32 3.09 10.63 7.50
CA CYS A 32 2.57 11.79 6.78
C CYS A 32 1.95 12.86 7.70
N ALA A 33 1.18 12.44 8.69
CA ALA A 33 0.57 13.33 9.68
C ALA A 33 1.63 14.07 10.52
N ALA A 34 2.68 13.37 10.95
CA ALA A 34 3.83 13.97 11.64
C ALA A 34 4.56 15.02 10.78
N LEU A 35 4.52 14.89 9.44
CA LEU A 35 5.02 15.89 8.49
C LEU A 35 4.01 17.01 8.17
N GLY A 36 2.90 17.08 8.92
CA GLY A 36 1.84 18.08 8.75
C GLY A 36 1.00 17.87 7.48
N LYS A 37 0.98 16.66 6.91
CA LYS A 37 0.18 16.34 5.72
C LYS A 37 -1.19 15.82 6.11
N ARG A 38 -2.19 16.13 5.28
CA ARG A 38 -3.50 15.47 5.35
C ARG A 38 -3.44 14.14 4.63
N VAL A 39 -4.03 13.13 5.24
CA VAL A 39 -4.08 11.75 4.77
C VAL A 39 -5.54 11.33 4.71
N ILE A 40 -5.90 10.69 3.60
CA ILE A 40 -7.15 9.96 3.47
C ILE A 40 -6.81 8.50 3.19
N VAL A 41 -7.41 7.60 3.96
CA VAL A 41 -7.35 6.15 3.73
C VAL A 41 -8.65 5.72 3.05
N LEU A 42 -8.54 5.00 1.95
CA LEU A 42 -9.66 4.46 1.17
C LEU A 42 -9.66 2.95 1.31
N THR A 43 -10.83 2.36 1.51
CA THR A 43 -11.00 0.90 1.66
C THR A 43 -12.38 0.44 1.15
N ASP A 44 -12.61 -0.86 1.16
CA ASP A 44 -13.92 -1.46 0.87
C ASP A 44 -14.87 -1.34 2.07
N ASP A 45 -16.17 -1.25 1.82
CA ASP A 45 -17.19 -1.35 2.87
C ASP A 45 -17.03 -2.64 3.69
N ALA A 46 -16.67 -3.75 3.04
CA ALA A 46 -16.41 -5.03 3.69
C ALA A 46 -15.22 -5.01 4.68
N SER A 47 -14.32 -4.03 4.56
CA SER A 47 -13.15 -3.87 5.43
C SER A 47 -13.24 -2.65 6.35
N ALA A 48 -14.30 -1.86 6.24
CA ALA A 48 -14.44 -0.57 6.92
C ALA A 48 -14.30 -0.68 8.44
N GLU A 49 -14.98 -1.64 9.08
CA GLU A 49 -14.93 -1.80 10.55
C GLU A 49 -13.53 -2.16 11.05
N VAL A 50 -12.82 -3.05 10.33
CA VAL A 50 -11.45 -3.45 10.64
C VAL A 50 -10.50 -2.26 10.53
N LEU A 51 -10.57 -1.49 9.45
CA LEU A 51 -9.68 -0.34 9.27
C LEU A 51 -10.02 0.81 10.23
N MET A 52 -11.29 1.01 10.59
CA MET A 52 -11.66 1.95 11.65
C MET A 52 -11.06 1.53 13.01
N ALA A 53 -11.06 0.23 13.31
CA ALA A 53 -10.44 -0.30 14.53
C ALA A 53 -8.91 -0.08 14.54
N ALA A 54 -8.25 -0.31 13.39
CA ALA A 54 -6.82 -0.01 13.22
C ALA A 54 -6.52 1.50 13.35
N ALA A 55 -7.33 2.36 12.72
CA ALA A 55 -7.20 3.81 12.81
C ALA A 55 -7.28 4.31 14.26
N ALA A 56 -8.16 3.73 15.08
CA ALA A 56 -8.26 4.06 16.50
C ALA A 56 -6.98 3.70 17.30
N GLY A 57 -6.18 2.74 16.81
CA GLY A 57 -4.90 2.32 17.40
C GLY A 57 -3.66 3.04 16.87
N CYS A 58 -3.75 3.74 15.72
CA CYS A 58 -2.55 4.23 15.02
C CYS A 58 -1.83 5.43 15.68
N GLY A 59 -2.48 6.08 16.65
CA GLY A 59 -1.91 7.20 17.38
C GLY A 59 -1.88 8.52 16.60
N VAL A 60 -2.61 8.61 15.48
CA VAL A 60 -2.82 9.86 14.74
C VAL A 60 -4.09 10.52 15.25
N ALA A 61 -3.95 11.71 15.84
CA ALA A 61 -5.08 12.47 16.40
C ALA A 61 -5.48 13.66 15.51
N GLY A 62 -6.78 13.93 15.44
CA GLY A 62 -7.34 15.13 14.83
C GLY A 62 -7.63 15.03 13.33
N ALA A 63 -7.91 16.17 12.70
CA ALA A 63 -8.39 16.28 11.32
C ALA A 63 -7.35 15.96 10.23
N GLN A 64 -6.20 15.37 10.58
CA GLN A 64 -5.14 15.03 9.64
C GLN A 64 -5.35 13.67 8.97
N LEU A 65 -6.18 12.80 9.54
CA LEU A 65 -6.49 11.48 9.01
C LEU A 65 -8.01 11.34 8.85
N SER A 66 -8.45 11.04 7.64
CA SER A 66 -9.81 10.56 7.37
C SER A 66 -9.75 9.14 6.80
N LEU A 67 -10.84 8.41 6.98
CA LEU A 67 -11.06 7.10 6.38
C LEU A 67 -12.38 7.15 5.64
N GLU A 68 -12.38 6.69 4.40
CA GLU A 68 -13.59 6.52 3.60
C GLU A 68 -13.68 5.10 3.06
N ALA A 69 -14.84 4.49 3.23
CA ALA A 69 -15.17 3.21 2.66
C ALA A 69 -16.04 3.39 1.40
N PHE A 70 -15.91 2.45 0.47
CA PHE A 70 -16.60 2.45 -0.81
C PHE A 70 -17.29 1.09 -1.05
N PRO A 71 -18.45 1.09 -1.71
CA PRO A 71 -19.17 -0.14 -1.99
C PRO A 71 -18.50 -0.95 -3.11
N PRO A 72 -18.82 -2.25 -3.22
CA PRO A 72 -18.35 -3.09 -4.32
C PRO A 72 -18.89 -2.58 -5.67
N ALA A 73 -18.25 -2.99 -6.77
CA ALA A 73 -18.56 -2.50 -8.12
C ALA A 73 -20.05 -2.65 -8.53
N ALA A 74 -20.75 -3.66 -8.01
CA ALA A 74 -22.17 -3.88 -8.28
C ALA A 74 -23.12 -2.84 -7.64
N GLU A 75 -22.65 -2.20 -6.56
CA GLU A 75 -23.40 -1.20 -5.78
C GLU A 75 -22.86 0.23 -5.99
N TRP A 76 -21.74 0.37 -6.70
CA TRP A 76 -21.11 1.65 -7.01
C TRP A 76 -22.01 2.56 -7.86
N ASP A 77 -22.21 3.81 -7.40
CA ASP A 77 -23.03 4.80 -8.09
C ASP A 77 -22.27 6.10 -8.44
N ASP A 78 -22.99 7.09 -9.00
CA ASP A 78 -22.43 8.38 -9.39
C ASP A 78 -21.89 9.18 -8.19
N THR A 79 -22.43 8.97 -6.98
CA THR A 79 -21.96 9.58 -5.74
C THR A 79 -20.58 9.05 -5.36
N ASP A 80 -20.36 7.74 -5.48
CA ASP A 80 -19.07 7.12 -5.22
C ASP A 80 -18.03 7.53 -6.25
N GLU A 81 -18.43 7.67 -7.51
CA GLU A 81 -17.58 8.24 -8.56
C GLU A 81 -17.16 9.68 -8.22
N GLU A 82 -18.10 10.54 -7.81
CA GLU A 82 -17.81 11.92 -7.41
C GLU A 82 -16.86 11.97 -6.21
N ARG A 83 -17.10 11.16 -5.18
CA ARG A 83 -16.22 11.04 -4.01
C ARG A 83 -14.80 10.62 -4.42
N LEU A 84 -14.65 9.61 -5.27
CA LEU A 84 -13.34 9.18 -5.75
C LEU A 84 -12.63 10.26 -6.57
N LEU A 85 -13.39 11.00 -7.40
CA LEU A 85 -12.88 12.14 -8.18
C LEU A 85 -12.42 13.30 -7.29
N GLU A 86 -13.13 13.58 -6.19
CA GLU A 86 -12.70 14.59 -5.22
C GLU A 86 -11.35 14.22 -4.58
N VAL A 87 -11.20 12.95 -4.19
CA VAL A 87 -9.93 12.43 -3.68
C VAL A 87 -8.85 12.53 -4.75
N ALA A 88 -9.17 12.13 -5.98
CA ALA A 88 -8.28 12.25 -7.12
C ALA A 88 -7.80 13.69 -7.22
N VAL A 89 -8.69 14.68 -7.33
CA VAL A 89 -8.38 16.12 -7.44
C VAL A 89 -7.47 16.61 -6.30
N ALA A 90 -7.74 16.21 -5.05
CA ALA A 90 -7.00 16.66 -3.88
C ALA A 90 -5.63 15.96 -3.68
N ALA A 91 -5.42 14.77 -4.25
CA ALA A 91 -4.22 13.99 -4.03
C ALA A 91 -2.97 14.57 -4.71
N ASP A 92 -1.87 14.62 -3.95
CA ASP A 92 -0.50 14.91 -4.42
C ASP A 92 0.36 13.63 -4.56
N VAL A 93 0.01 12.61 -3.77
CA VAL A 93 0.65 11.28 -3.72
C VAL A 93 -0.44 10.28 -3.43
N VAL A 94 -0.42 9.15 -4.13
CA VAL A 94 -1.29 8.00 -3.95
C VAL A 94 -0.43 6.78 -3.62
N VAL A 95 -0.78 6.05 -2.56
CA VAL A 95 -0.11 4.82 -2.16
C VAL A 95 -1.13 3.68 -2.14
N ALA A 96 -0.94 2.64 -2.94
CA ALA A 96 -1.68 1.40 -2.84
C ALA A 96 -0.81 0.40 -2.06
N ILE A 97 -1.34 -0.14 -0.96
CA ILE A 97 -0.66 -1.11 -0.09
C ILE A 97 -1.62 -2.24 0.24
N GLU A 98 -1.26 -3.46 -0.16
CA GLU A 98 -2.13 -4.64 -0.05
C GLU A 98 -3.56 -4.32 -0.50
N ARG A 99 -3.65 -3.79 -1.72
CA ARG A 99 -4.90 -3.38 -2.34
C ARG A 99 -5.11 -4.27 -3.55
N PRO A 100 -6.17 -5.08 -3.67
CA PRO A 100 -6.45 -5.81 -4.90
C PRO A 100 -6.51 -4.90 -6.13
N GLY A 101 -5.94 -5.38 -7.23
CA GLY A 101 -6.03 -4.70 -8.52
C GLY A 101 -6.66 -5.59 -9.59
N PRO A 102 -7.24 -4.99 -10.64
CA PRO A 102 -7.88 -5.74 -11.69
C PRO A 102 -6.83 -6.56 -12.46
N ALA A 103 -7.17 -7.80 -12.75
CA ALA A 103 -6.46 -8.62 -13.72
C ALA A 103 -6.77 -8.18 -15.16
N SER A 104 -6.21 -8.89 -16.14
CA SER A 104 -6.36 -8.52 -17.56
C SER A 104 -7.79 -8.59 -18.11
N ASP A 105 -8.69 -9.29 -17.42
CA ASP A 105 -10.12 -9.36 -17.72
C ASP A 105 -10.96 -8.32 -16.95
N GLY A 106 -10.33 -7.51 -16.10
CA GLY A 106 -10.99 -6.50 -15.27
C GLY A 106 -11.54 -7.02 -13.94
N CYS A 107 -11.40 -8.32 -13.65
CA CYS A 107 -11.86 -8.91 -12.39
C CYS A 107 -10.78 -8.86 -11.30
N TYR A 108 -11.19 -9.09 -10.05
CA TYR A 108 -10.30 -9.11 -8.89
C TYR A 108 -10.20 -10.52 -8.33
N TYR A 109 -8.99 -11.00 -8.08
CA TYR A 109 -8.77 -12.38 -7.65
C TYR A 109 -7.93 -12.49 -6.38
N THR A 110 -8.28 -13.45 -5.52
CA THR A 110 -7.39 -13.93 -4.46
C THR A 110 -6.15 -14.60 -5.06
N MET A 111 -5.12 -14.85 -4.25
CA MET A 111 -3.94 -15.63 -4.68
C MET A 111 -4.28 -17.04 -5.18
N THR A 112 -5.42 -17.60 -4.74
CA THR A 112 -5.93 -18.90 -5.18
C THR A 112 -6.85 -18.83 -6.40
N GLY A 113 -7.06 -17.63 -6.96
CA GLY A 113 -7.88 -17.42 -8.16
C GLY A 113 -9.38 -17.37 -7.91
N ARG A 114 -9.81 -17.10 -6.67
CA ARG A 114 -11.23 -16.88 -6.35
C ARG A 114 -11.61 -15.44 -6.69
N ASP A 115 -12.73 -15.26 -7.36
CA ASP A 115 -13.27 -13.95 -7.71
C ASP A 115 -13.72 -13.18 -6.45
N MET A 116 -13.34 -11.91 -6.35
CA MET A 116 -13.66 -11.00 -5.25
C MET A 116 -14.55 -9.81 -5.67
N GLY A 117 -15.06 -9.80 -6.91
CA GLY A 117 -15.82 -8.68 -7.47
C GLY A 117 -17.07 -8.28 -6.69
N GLU A 118 -17.64 -9.19 -5.87
CA GLU A 118 -18.79 -8.91 -5.01
C GLU A 118 -18.43 -8.11 -3.74
N VAL A 119 -17.16 -8.05 -3.35
CA VAL A 119 -16.71 -7.39 -2.11
C VAL A 119 -15.70 -6.28 -2.35
N VAL A 120 -15.02 -6.27 -3.49
CA VAL A 120 -13.98 -5.29 -3.84
C VAL A 120 -14.60 -4.04 -4.45
N ALA A 121 -14.33 -2.90 -3.83
CA ALA A 121 -14.59 -1.58 -4.37
C ALA A 121 -13.53 -1.24 -5.45
N PRO A 122 -13.92 -0.72 -6.63
CA PRO A 122 -13.00 -0.34 -7.70
C PRO A 122 -12.25 0.98 -7.41
N ILE A 123 -11.79 1.19 -6.18
CA ILE A 123 -11.05 2.38 -5.73
C ILE A 123 -9.65 2.47 -6.34
N ASP A 124 -9.09 1.37 -6.87
CA ASP A 124 -7.81 1.36 -7.59
C ASP A 124 -7.84 2.21 -8.87
N ARG A 125 -9.04 2.49 -9.42
CA ARG A 125 -9.28 3.49 -10.47
C ARG A 125 -8.72 4.87 -10.12
N LEU A 126 -8.51 5.18 -8.84
CA LEU A 126 -7.80 6.38 -8.41
C LEU A 126 -6.42 6.53 -9.07
N LEU A 127 -5.69 5.42 -9.27
CA LEU A 127 -4.38 5.41 -9.92
C LEU A 127 -4.47 5.90 -11.37
N GLU A 128 -5.50 5.46 -12.10
CA GLU A 128 -5.77 5.91 -13.46
C GLU A 128 -6.22 7.38 -13.48
N LEU A 129 -7.15 7.75 -12.61
CA LEU A 129 -7.68 9.12 -12.52
C LEU A 129 -6.55 10.14 -12.29
N VAL A 130 -5.63 9.86 -11.38
CA VAL A 130 -4.52 10.78 -11.11
C VAL A 130 -3.47 10.81 -12.22
N SER A 131 -3.35 9.76 -13.04
CA SER A 131 -2.43 9.71 -14.19
C SER A 131 -2.80 10.71 -15.30
N THR A 132 -4.08 11.06 -15.41
CA THR A 132 -4.60 11.99 -16.43
C THR A 132 -4.42 13.46 -16.08
N LYS A 133 -3.95 13.75 -14.86
CA LYS A 133 -3.80 15.12 -14.37
C LYS A 133 -2.65 15.86 -15.04
N GLN A 134 -2.82 17.17 -15.20
CA GLN A 134 -1.75 18.08 -15.63
C GLN A 134 -0.60 18.17 -14.62
N LYS A 135 -0.92 18.14 -13.32
CA LYS A 135 0.07 18.02 -12.24
C LYS A 135 0.38 16.54 -12.05
N HIS A 136 1.64 16.17 -12.21
CA HIS A 136 2.08 14.80 -11.93
C HIS A 136 1.84 14.48 -10.45
N VAL A 137 1.05 13.42 -10.21
CA VAL A 137 0.79 12.82 -8.91
C VAL A 137 1.61 11.55 -8.83
N HIS A 138 2.44 11.42 -7.78
CA HIS A 138 3.25 10.22 -7.61
C HIS A 138 2.39 9.06 -7.11
N THR A 139 2.48 7.93 -7.79
CA THR A 139 1.81 6.69 -7.41
C THR A 139 2.84 5.67 -6.90
N ILE A 140 2.59 5.09 -5.73
CA ILE A 140 3.45 4.09 -5.10
C ILE A 140 2.65 2.82 -4.86
N GLY A 141 3.24 1.70 -5.25
CA GLY A 141 2.75 0.37 -4.99
C GLY A 141 3.52 -0.38 -3.92
N ILE A 142 2.82 -1.13 -3.08
CA ILE A 142 3.42 -2.00 -2.07
C ILE A 142 2.67 -3.33 -2.06
N GLY A 143 3.42 -4.43 -2.24
CA GLY A 143 2.98 -5.75 -1.80
C GLY A 143 3.88 -6.91 -2.20
N ASP A 144 3.33 -8.11 -2.16
CA ASP A 144 4.07 -9.37 -2.10
C ASP A 144 3.53 -10.51 -3.00
N GLY A 145 2.29 -10.42 -3.51
CA GLY A 145 1.60 -11.50 -4.21
C GLY A 145 1.61 -11.43 -5.75
N GLY A 146 1.52 -10.23 -6.32
CA GLY A 146 1.39 -9.96 -7.76
C GLY A 146 -0.03 -9.63 -8.24
N ASN A 147 -1.05 -9.81 -7.40
CA ASN A 147 -2.46 -9.51 -7.68
C ASN A 147 -2.94 -8.18 -7.05
N GLU A 148 -2.05 -7.47 -6.36
CA GLU A 148 -2.32 -6.17 -5.78
C GLU A 148 -2.17 -5.07 -6.85
N ALA A 149 -3.11 -4.12 -6.81
CA ALA A 149 -3.09 -2.86 -7.53
C ALA A 149 -1.74 -2.20 -7.29
N SER A 150 -1.03 -1.92 -8.40
CA SER A 150 0.31 -1.31 -8.52
C SER A 150 1.48 -2.28 -8.80
N HIS A 151 1.32 -3.60 -8.63
CA HIS A 151 2.42 -4.55 -8.87
C HIS A 151 2.91 -4.54 -10.31
N VAL A 152 2.07 -4.06 -11.25
CA VAL A 152 2.46 -3.91 -12.65
C VAL A 152 2.88 -2.49 -12.99
N GLY A 153 3.49 -1.79 -12.03
CA GLY A 153 4.24 -0.55 -12.27
C GLY A 153 5.01 -0.58 -13.59
N MET A 154 4.51 0.15 -14.58
CA MET A 154 5.00 0.19 -15.96
C MET A 154 5.41 -1.17 -16.57
N GLY A 155 4.74 -2.28 -16.23
CA GLY A 155 5.08 -3.61 -16.77
C GLY A 155 6.38 -4.24 -16.24
N LYS A 156 7.04 -3.65 -15.23
CA LYS A 156 8.44 -4.01 -14.90
C LYS A 156 8.64 -5.38 -14.27
N VAL A 157 7.66 -5.87 -13.50
CA VAL A 157 7.75 -7.19 -12.83
C VAL A 157 6.70 -8.18 -13.31
N ARG A 158 5.79 -7.78 -14.21
CA ARG A 158 4.74 -8.66 -14.76
C ARG A 158 5.33 -9.93 -15.36
N ASP A 159 6.34 -9.78 -16.23
CA ASP A 159 6.97 -10.93 -16.88
C ASP A 159 7.65 -11.85 -15.86
N ALA A 160 8.22 -11.27 -14.78
CA ALA A 160 8.82 -12.05 -13.69
C ALA A 160 7.77 -12.81 -12.87
N ILE A 161 6.61 -12.21 -12.61
CA ILE A 161 5.47 -12.84 -11.92
C ILE A 161 4.91 -13.98 -12.78
N LEU A 162 4.64 -13.71 -14.06
CA LEU A 162 4.13 -14.72 -15.00
C LEU A 162 5.10 -15.90 -15.18
N ALA A 163 6.41 -15.67 -15.07
CA ALA A 163 7.42 -16.72 -15.12
C ALA A 163 7.66 -17.42 -13.77
N SER A 164 7.07 -16.94 -12.68
CA SER A 164 7.33 -17.43 -11.33
C SER A 164 6.50 -18.66 -11.01
N ALA A 165 7.17 -19.78 -10.73
CA ALA A 165 6.52 -20.98 -10.22
C ALA A 165 5.91 -20.79 -8.81
N ALA A 166 6.27 -19.71 -8.10
CA ALA A 166 5.71 -19.37 -6.80
C ALA A 166 4.31 -18.74 -6.88
N VAL A 167 3.85 -18.37 -8.08
CA VAL A 167 2.52 -17.80 -8.33
C VAL A 167 1.78 -18.70 -9.32
N PRO A 168 1.17 -19.81 -8.87
CA PRO A 168 0.61 -20.83 -9.76
C PRO A 168 -0.47 -20.32 -10.72
N SER A 169 -1.23 -19.31 -10.28
CA SER A 169 -2.33 -18.70 -11.04
C SER A 169 -1.94 -17.36 -11.68
N ALA A 170 -0.64 -17.10 -11.91
CA ALA A 170 -0.15 -15.80 -12.35
C ALA A 170 -0.88 -15.23 -13.58
N GLU A 171 -1.15 -16.06 -14.60
CA GLU A 171 -1.87 -15.61 -15.81
C GLU A 171 -3.27 -15.06 -15.51
N LEU A 172 -3.95 -15.62 -14.50
CA LEU A 172 -5.28 -15.22 -14.07
C LEU A 172 -5.24 -13.99 -13.16
N ILE A 173 -4.36 -14.02 -12.15
CA ILE A 173 -4.46 -13.10 -11.01
C ILE A 173 -3.59 -11.85 -11.14
N THR A 174 -2.63 -11.83 -12.07
CA THR A 174 -1.67 -10.71 -12.15
C THR A 174 -2.40 -9.42 -12.45
N CYS A 175 -2.27 -8.45 -11.54
CA CYS A 175 -2.85 -7.12 -11.70
C CYS A 175 -2.30 -6.44 -12.97
N VAL A 176 -3.05 -5.55 -13.61
CA VAL A 176 -2.57 -4.77 -14.78
C VAL A 176 -2.40 -3.27 -14.50
N THR A 177 -2.79 -2.80 -13.32
CA THR A 177 -2.76 -1.39 -12.94
C THR A 177 -1.33 -0.94 -12.59
N PRO A 178 -0.76 0.06 -13.29
CA PRO A 178 0.59 0.53 -13.03
C PRO A 178 0.65 1.57 -11.90
N ALA A 179 1.78 1.60 -11.19
CA ALA A 179 2.26 2.74 -10.40
C ALA A 179 3.65 3.23 -10.89
N ASP A 180 4.02 4.46 -10.55
CA ASP A 180 5.32 5.05 -10.87
C ASP A 180 6.46 4.31 -10.14
N HIS A 181 6.19 3.92 -8.91
CA HIS A 181 7.12 3.24 -8.01
C HIS A 181 6.47 1.98 -7.44
N LEU A 182 7.28 0.93 -7.27
CA LEU A 182 6.85 -0.35 -6.70
C LEU A 182 7.84 -0.76 -5.60
N ILE A 183 7.31 -1.20 -4.47
CA ILE A 183 8.01 -1.84 -3.37
C ILE A 183 7.50 -3.28 -3.28
N VAL A 184 8.35 -4.22 -3.67
CA VAL A 184 8.07 -5.66 -3.46
C VAL A 184 8.63 -6.06 -2.10
N CYS A 185 7.82 -6.71 -1.28
CA CYS A 185 8.17 -7.16 0.07
C CYS A 185 7.69 -8.58 0.32
N SER A 186 7.93 -9.10 1.53
CA SER A 186 7.43 -10.42 1.96
C SER A 186 6.13 -10.34 2.75
N VAL A 187 5.78 -9.13 3.21
CA VAL A 187 4.56 -8.73 3.92
C VAL A 187 4.40 -7.24 3.61
N SER A 188 3.27 -6.82 3.03
CA SER A 188 2.97 -5.42 2.67
C SER A 188 3.16 -4.45 3.81
N ASN A 189 2.71 -4.81 5.01
CA ASN A 189 2.86 -4.01 6.22
C ASN A 189 4.32 -3.61 6.44
N TRP A 190 5.27 -4.53 6.25
CA TRP A 190 6.70 -4.26 6.41
C TRP A 190 7.23 -3.31 5.32
N GLY A 191 6.72 -3.44 4.09
CA GLY A 191 6.98 -2.47 3.02
C GLY A 191 6.51 -1.06 3.40
N GLY A 192 5.33 -0.96 4.01
CA GLY A 192 4.81 0.30 4.56
C GLY A 192 5.68 0.88 5.67
N TYR A 193 6.17 0.04 6.60
CA TYR A 193 7.09 0.47 7.66
C TYR A 193 8.40 1.00 7.08
N ALA A 194 8.95 0.30 6.08
CA ALA A 194 10.18 0.71 5.40
C ALA A 194 10.00 2.04 4.66
N LEU A 195 8.88 2.23 3.96
CA LEU A 195 8.56 3.49 3.29
C LEU A 195 8.46 4.65 4.29
N ALA A 196 7.76 4.45 5.41
CA ALA A 196 7.65 5.44 6.47
C ALA A 196 9.02 5.79 7.09
N ALA A 197 9.86 4.78 7.34
CA ALA A 197 11.22 4.98 7.86
C ALA A 197 12.12 5.74 6.86
N ALA A 198 12.02 5.43 5.57
CA ALA A 198 12.76 6.13 4.53
C ALA A 198 12.29 7.59 4.39
N ALA A 199 10.98 7.85 4.44
CA ALA A 199 10.43 9.21 4.43
C ALA A 199 10.89 10.01 5.66
N ALA A 200 10.92 9.40 6.84
CA ALA A 200 11.44 9.98 8.07
C ALA A 200 12.93 10.34 7.95
N ALA A 201 13.74 9.45 7.38
CA ALA A 201 15.15 9.71 7.09
C ALA A 201 15.33 10.91 6.15
N VAL A 202 14.56 10.98 5.06
CA VAL A 202 14.59 12.11 4.13
C VAL A 202 14.15 13.41 4.82
N ALA A 203 13.14 13.37 5.68
CA ALA A 203 12.68 14.52 6.45
C ALA A 203 13.78 15.08 7.37
N CYS A 204 14.54 14.21 8.04
CA CYS A 204 15.71 14.60 8.82
C CYS A 204 16.77 15.31 7.96
N VAL A 205 17.14 14.75 6.79
CA VAL A 205 18.14 15.39 5.93
C VAL A 205 17.68 16.76 5.42
N ARG A 206 16.38 16.90 5.18
CA ARG A 206 15.77 18.16 4.75
C ARG A 206 15.54 19.15 5.89
N GLY A 207 15.86 18.79 7.14
CA GLY A 207 15.65 19.63 8.32
C GLY A 207 14.18 19.83 8.70
N ALA A 208 13.28 18.96 8.24
CA ALA A 208 11.86 19.00 8.58
C ALA A 208 11.58 18.41 9.98
N VAL A 209 12.48 17.58 10.49
CA VAL A 209 12.46 16.99 11.84
C VAL A 209 13.84 17.19 12.47
N ALA A 210 13.93 17.42 13.78
CA ALA A 210 15.18 17.86 14.41
C ALA A 210 16.28 16.79 14.36
N GLY A 211 15.91 15.51 14.31
CA GLY A 211 16.88 14.45 14.09
C GLY A 211 16.29 13.04 14.05
N PRO A 212 17.13 12.03 13.77
CA PRO A 212 16.65 10.67 13.48
C PRO A 212 15.95 9.98 14.66
N ALA A 213 16.39 10.24 15.89
CA ALA A 213 15.74 9.69 17.09
C ALA A 213 14.32 10.24 17.30
N GLU A 214 14.13 11.54 17.08
CA GLU A 214 12.79 12.16 17.14
C GLU A 214 11.90 11.64 16.01
N ALA A 215 12.46 11.51 14.80
CA ALA A 215 11.73 10.96 13.66
C ALA A 215 11.28 9.52 13.91
N ALA A 216 12.15 8.65 14.44
CA ALA A 216 11.77 7.29 14.83
C ALA A 216 10.68 7.27 15.92
N ALA A 217 10.74 8.18 16.90
CA ALA A 217 9.77 8.24 17.99
C ALA A 217 8.39 8.73 17.54
N THR A 218 8.34 9.70 16.62
CA THR A 218 7.10 10.39 16.24
C THR A 218 6.46 9.80 14.98
N MET A 219 7.27 9.38 14.00
CA MET A 219 6.80 8.99 12.67
C MET A 219 6.57 7.48 12.50
N LEU A 220 7.16 6.65 13.37
CA LEU A 220 6.95 5.20 13.42
C LEU A 220 6.25 4.82 14.74
N PRO A 221 5.39 3.78 14.76
CA PRO A 221 4.81 3.27 15.99
C PRO A 221 5.86 2.58 16.85
N ASP A 222 5.65 2.53 18.16
CA ASP A 222 6.36 1.57 19.02
C ASP A 222 5.65 0.20 19.02
N GLU A 223 6.27 -0.78 19.69
CA GLU A 223 5.75 -2.15 19.73
C GLU A 223 4.37 -2.24 20.40
N ALA A 224 4.08 -1.37 21.37
CA ALA A 224 2.78 -1.37 22.04
C ALA A 224 1.68 -0.82 21.13
N GLN A 225 1.98 0.21 20.34
CA GLN A 225 1.08 0.78 19.35
C GLN A 225 0.82 -0.21 18.21
N GLU A 226 1.86 -0.88 17.71
CA GLU A 226 1.76 -1.93 16.70
C GLU A 226 0.88 -3.10 17.18
N THR A 227 1.18 -3.61 18.38
CA THR A 227 0.40 -4.68 19.01
C THR A 227 -1.06 -4.26 19.21
N ALA A 228 -1.30 -3.02 19.64
CA ALA A 228 -2.64 -2.52 19.86
C ALA A 228 -3.44 -2.37 18.56
N MET A 229 -2.81 -1.94 17.45
CA MET A 229 -3.47 -1.89 16.14
C MET A 229 -3.89 -3.28 15.68
N LEU A 230 -2.96 -4.25 15.67
CA LEU A 230 -3.28 -5.63 15.24
C LEU A 230 -4.34 -6.27 16.14
N THR A 231 -4.24 -6.08 17.45
CA THR A 231 -5.24 -6.60 18.41
C THR A 231 -6.63 -6.07 18.08
N ARG A 232 -6.76 -4.76 17.83
CA ARG A 232 -8.04 -4.14 17.47
C ARG A 232 -8.60 -4.65 16.16
N MET A 233 -7.74 -4.88 15.16
CA MET A 233 -8.16 -5.46 13.88
C MET A 233 -8.73 -6.86 14.07
N VAL A 234 -8.03 -7.72 14.81
CA VAL A 234 -8.47 -9.10 15.09
C VAL A 234 -9.76 -9.10 15.94
N GLU A 235 -9.88 -8.21 16.92
CA GLU A 235 -11.11 -8.01 17.69
C GLU A 235 -12.29 -7.52 16.82
N ALA A 236 -12.00 -6.76 15.76
CA ALA A 236 -12.97 -6.34 14.75
C ALA A 236 -13.24 -7.41 13.67
N GLY A 237 -12.65 -8.59 13.80
CA GLY A 237 -12.92 -9.75 12.94
C GLY A 237 -11.89 -10.01 11.85
N ALA A 238 -10.83 -9.20 11.74
CA ALA A 238 -9.73 -9.47 10.82
C ALA A 238 -9.02 -10.80 11.15
N ARG A 239 -8.44 -11.40 10.13
CA ARG A 239 -7.78 -12.71 10.21
C ARG A 239 -6.47 -12.70 9.46
N ASP A 240 -5.61 -13.64 9.77
CA ASP A 240 -4.42 -13.87 8.98
C ASP A 240 -4.78 -14.34 7.56
N GLY A 241 -4.22 -13.70 6.53
CA GLY A 241 -4.51 -13.99 5.11
C GLY A 241 -4.10 -15.39 4.66
N ILE A 242 -3.13 -16.01 5.32
CA ILE A 242 -2.63 -17.36 5.00
C ILE A 242 -3.31 -18.42 5.88
N THR A 243 -3.40 -18.21 7.19
CA THR A 243 -3.95 -19.22 8.11
C THR A 243 -5.48 -19.19 8.20
N GLY A 244 -6.11 -18.04 7.88
CA GLY A 244 -7.54 -17.78 8.09
C GLY A 244 -7.94 -17.69 9.57
N ALA A 245 -6.97 -17.76 10.49
CA ALA A 245 -7.23 -17.73 11.92
C ALA A 245 -7.37 -16.28 12.42
N ALA A 246 -8.24 -16.11 13.42
CA ALA A 246 -8.34 -14.86 14.17
C ALA A 246 -7.24 -14.85 15.25
N GLU A 247 -6.01 -14.58 14.84
CA GLU A 247 -4.83 -14.60 15.70
C GLU A 247 -3.92 -13.40 15.43
N LEU A 248 -3.00 -13.11 16.35
CA LEU A 248 -2.06 -11.99 16.22
C LEU A 248 -0.90 -12.38 15.29
N SER A 249 -1.22 -12.51 14.00
CA SER A 249 -0.27 -12.79 12.93
C SER A 249 -0.64 -12.02 11.65
N VAL A 250 0.33 -11.95 10.74
CA VAL A 250 0.22 -11.37 9.41
C VAL A 250 0.92 -12.32 8.45
N ASP A 251 0.22 -12.81 7.43
CA ASP A 251 0.71 -13.78 6.43
C ASP A 251 1.42 -15.00 7.02
N GLY A 252 0.81 -15.60 8.04
CA GLY A 252 1.34 -16.74 8.77
C GLY A 252 2.55 -16.43 9.66
N MET A 253 2.99 -15.16 9.71
CA MET A 253 4.07 -14.71 10.56
C MET A 253 3.51 -14.21 11.90
N PRO A 254 3.99 -14.74 13.04
CA PRO A 254 3.51 -14.27 14.35
C PRO A 254 3.87 -12.80 14.56
N LEU A 255 3.08 -12.08 15.36
CA LEU A 255 3.28 -10.66 15.71
C LEU A 255 4.75 -10.29 15.98
N GLU A 256 5.48 -11.16 16.69
CA GLU A 256 6.90 -10.95 17.02
C GLU A 256 7.79 -10.72 15.79
N ALA A 257 7.48 -11.32 14.64
CA ALA A 257 8.21 -11.07 13.40
C ALA A 257 8.04 -9.61 12.93
N SER A 258 6.81 -9.11 12.93
CA SER A 258 6.52 -7.70 12.62
C SER A 258 7.14 -6.74 13.64
N LEU A 259 7.13 -7.08 14.94
CA LEU A 259 7.77 -6.30 15.99
C LEU A 259 9.30 -6.23 15.80
N GLN A 260 9.93 -7.35 15.41
CA GLN A 260 11.36 -7.39 15.12
C GLN A 260 11.72 -6.49 13.93
N VAL A 261 10.96 -6.55 12.83
CA VAL A 261 11.16 -5.67 11.66
C VAL A 261 11.02 -4.20 12.06
N LEU A 262 9.99 -3.86 12.83
CA LEU A 262 9.76 -2.51 13.33
C LEU A 262 10.92 -2.03 14.21
N ARG A 263 11.42 -2.88 15.13
CA ARG A 263 12.59 -2.57 15.96
C ARG A 263 13.82 -2.28 15.11
N ASP A 264 14.09 -3.11 14.11
CA ASP A 264 15.26 -2.97 13.25
C ASP A 264 15.21 -1.69 12.40
N LEU A 265 14.03 -1.36 11.86
CA LEU A 265 13.81 -0.10 11.13
C LEU A 265 13.97 1.12 12.03
N ARG A 266 13.40 1.10 13.24
CA ARG A 266 13.56 2.19 14.23
C ARG A 266 15.03 2.37 14.65
N ALA A 267 15.75 1.28 14.87
CA ALA A 267 17.16 1.30 15.24
C ALA A 267 18.04 1.81 14.10
N THR A 268 17.77 1.36 12.87
CA THR A 268 18.47 1.81 11.67
C THR A 268 18.25 3.30 11.45
N LEU A 269 17.01 3.78 11.52
CA LEU A 269 16.70 5.20 11.41
C LEU A 269 17.43 6.01 12.51
N SER A 270 17.33 5.59 13.76
CA SER A 270 17.90 6.31 14.92
C SER A 270 19.43 6.44 14.87
N THR A 271 20.12 5.48 14.23
CA THR A 271 21.59 5.42 14.16
C THR A 271 22.16 5.83 12.81
N ALA A 272 21.30 6.09 11.81
CA ALA A 272 21.74 6.38 10.47
C ALA A 272 22.54 7.69 10.38
N LYS A 273 23.68 7.64 9.70
CA LYS A 273 24.37 8.84 9.21
C LYS A 273 23.69 9.27 7.92
N LEU A 274 22.71 10.15 8.05
CA LEU A 274 21.85 10.54 6.95
C LEU A 274 22.52 11.59 6.06
N ALA A 275 22.60 11.29 4.76
CA ALA A 275 22.94 12.23 3.69
C ALA A 275 22.09 11.87 2.47
N LEU A 276 21.64 12.88 1.71
CA LEU A 276 20.98 12.60 0.44
C LEU A 276 22.01 12.03 -0.54
N PRO A 277 21.68 10.97 -1.30
CA PRO A 277 22.53 10.55 -2.39
C PRO A 277 22.64 11.68 -3.43
N PRO A 278 23.75 11.77 -4.18
CA PRO A 278 23.85 12.70 -5.29
C PRO A 278 22.70 12.44 -6.28
N PRO A 279 22.19 13.48 -6.97
CA PRO A 279 21.11 13.30 -7.93
C PRO A 279 21.52 12.27 -9.00
N PRO A 280 20.59 11.45 -9.49
CA PRO A 280 20.89 10.51 -10.55
C PRO A 280 21.39 11.26 -11.80
N PRO A 281 22.28 10.64 -12.60
CA PRO A 281 22.71 11.24 -13.86
C PRO A 281 21.49 11.46 -14.76
N PRO A 282 21.48 12.51 -15.60
CA PRO A 282 20.38 12.78 -16.51
C PRO A 282 20.12 11.54 -17.38
N SER A 283 18.85 11.15 -17.49
CA SER A 283 18.42 10.03 -18.33
C SER A 283 18.87 10.28 -19.78
N GLN A 284 19.60 9.32 -20.36
CA GLN A 284 19.95 9.39 -21.78
C GLN A 284 18.66 9.33 -22.60
N PRO A 285 18.49 10.19 -23.62
CA PRO A 285 17.35 10.09 -24.51
C PRO A 285 17.32 8.70 -25.17
N PRO A 286 16.12 8.16 -25.44
CA PRO A 286 15.99 6.84 -26.06
C PRO A 286 16.82 6.81 -27.35
N GLN A 287 17.71 5.82 -27.46
CA GLN A 287 18.50 5.60 -28.65
C GLN A 287 17.53 5.34 -29.82
N GLN A 288 17.59 6.18 -30.85
CA GLN A 288 16.83 5.94 -32.07
C GLN A 288 17.26 4.59 -32.65
N PRO A 289 16.32 3.74 -33.08
CA PRO A 289 16.66 2.45 -33.68
C PRO A 289 17.56 2.67 -34.90
N GLU A 290 18.73 2.05 -34.91
CA GLU A 290 19.65 2.08 -36.04
C GLU A 290 18.91 1.61 -37.30
N GLN A 291 18.76 2.53 -38.25
CA GLN A 291 18.32 2.18 -39.60
C GLN A 291 19.37 1.26 -40.21
N GLN A 292 19.05 -0.04 -40.28
CA GLN A 292 19.81 -1.01 -41.05
C GLN A 292 19.88 -0.52 -42.50
N ARG A 293 21.06 -0.11 -42.95
CA ARG A 293 21.30 0.17 -44.37
C ARG A 293 21.26 -1.16 -45.14
N PRO A 294 20.59 -1.23 -46.29
CA PRO A 294 20.60 -2.43 -47.11
C PRO A 294 22.01 -2.64 -47.68
N SER A 295 22.55 -3.84 -47.49
CA SER A 295 23.77 -4.30 -48.12
C SER A 295 23.55 -4.43 -49.64
N SER A 296 24.28 -3.62 -50.40
CA SER A 296 24.49 -3.74 -51.85
C SER A 296 25.59 -4.76 -52.16
#